data_AF-A0A673FLH2-F1
#
_entry.id   AF-A0A673FLH2-F1
#
_cell.length_a   1.000
_cell.length_b   1.000
_cell.length_c   1.000
_cell.angle_alpha   90.00
_cell.angle_beta   90.00
_cell.angle_gamma   90.00
#
_symmetry.space_group_name_H-M   'P 1'
#
loop_
_entity.id
_entity.type
_entity.pdbx_description
1 polymer ?
#
loop_
_entity_poly.entity_id
_entity_poly.type
_entity_poly.pdbx_seq_one_letter_code
_entity_poly.pdbx_strand_id
1 'polypeptide(L)'
;MLVKMNCLFMLVHSVRCMMALLLHIGQKLEAPEIIDQLLDVEKNPRKPQYSMAVDYPLVLYDCHFEGVNWRNETEEENHVLNSLHQHWVQNAVKTQVLLGMIQGLQKTNPGVPCKNHCKTVFVSVFLEMTSLHCWLMEGSRQRKYQPLLDRPRCESLESRIQHFVKRGRLEQEEGENGEETTVFRGKRSKHSHLTTTNQIQEQNHGAKTEVPITKP
;
A
#
# COMPACT_ATOMS: atom_id res chain seq x y z
N MET A 1 18.47 -0.06 -0.90
CA MET A 1 18.10 1.18 -0.21
C MET A 1 16.73 0.96 0.41
N LEU A 2 16.59 1.12 1.72
CA LEU A 2 15.29 1.10 2.41
C LEU A 2 14.93 2.55 2.75
N VAL A 3 13.68 2.94 2.51
CA VAL A 3 13.18 4.27 2.88
C VAL A 3 12.20 4.07 4.02
N LYS A 4 12.49 4.68 5.18
CA LYS A 4 11.58 4.73 6.33
C LYS A 4 10.87 6.08 6.33
N MET A 5 9.54 6.06 6.36
CA MET A 5 8.71 7.26 6.46
C MET A 5 7.94 7.21 7.77
N ASN A 6 7.99 8.29 8.55
CA ASN A 6 7.17 8.46 9.74
C ASN A 6 6.05 9.44 9.40
N CYS A 7 4.80 9.05 9.59
CA CYS A 7 3.63 9.85 9.24
C CYS A 7 2.56 9.74 10.32
N LEU A 8 1.84 10.84 10.58
CA LEU A 8 0.68 10.86 11.48
C LEU A 8 -0.56 10.25 10.80
N PHE A 9 -0.80 10.67 9.56
CA PHE A 9 -1.85 10.13 8.70
C PHE A 9 -1.34 10.09 7.25
N MET A 10 -1.93 9.23 6.43
CA MET A 10 -1.60 9.10 5.03
C MET A 10 -2.84 8.95 4.16
N LEU A 11 -2.82 9.59 3.00
CA LEU A 11 -3.84 9.37 1.98
C LEU A 11 -3.62 8.01 1.31
N VAL A 12 -4.71 7.40 0.83
CA VAL A 12 -4.64 6.13 0.12
C VAL A 12 -3.66 6.25 -1.06
N HIS A 13 -2.75 5.28 -1.16
CA HIS A 13 -1.66 5.20 -2.14
C HIS A 13 -0.58 6.30 -2.10
N SER A 14 -0.63 7.27 -1.18
CA SER A 14 0.33 8.38 -1.13
C SER A 14 1.80 7.93 -1.04
N VAL A 15 2.13 6.96 -0.19
CA VAL A 15 3.48 6.38 -0.09
C VAL A 15 3.95 5.85 -1.45
N ARG A 16 3.10 5.07 -2.11
CA ARG A 16 3.42 4.40 -3.37
C ARG A 16 3.59 5.42 -4.51
N CYS A 17 2.87 6.55 -4.44
CA CYS A 17 3.04 7.67 -5.35
C CYS A 17 4.36 8.43 -5.10
N MET A 18 4.76 8.62 -3.85
CA MET A 18 6.05 9.25 -3.52
C MET A 18 7.21 8.35 -3.94
N MET A 19 7.14 7.05 -3.64
CA MET A 19 8.15 6.08 -4.04
C MET A 19 8.27 5.98 -5.55
N ALA A 20 7.17 6.04 -6.31
CA ALA A 20 7.23 6.12 -7.76
C ALA A 20 8.10 7.29 -8.24
N LEU A 21 7.95 8.49 -7.67
CA LEU A 21 8.77 9.65 -8.05
C LEU A 21 10.25 9.43 -7.70
N LEU A 22 10.54 8.93 -6.50
CA LEU A 22 11.90 8.63 -6.07
C LEU A 22 12.58 7.57 -6.96
N LEU A 23 11.83 6.56 -7.41
CA LEU A 23 12.32 5.56 -8.36
C LEU A 23 12.65 6.18 -9.72
N HIS A 24 11.85 7.13 -10.22
CA HIS A 24 12.15 7.85 -11.46
C HIS A 24 13.42 8.70 -11.35
N ILE A 25 13.61 9.39 -10.21
CA ILE A 25 14.82 10.17 -9.93
C ILE A 25 16.04 9.25 -9.80
N GLY A 26 15.92 8.14 -9.06
CA GLY A 26 16.98 7.15 -8.91
C GLY A 26 17.42 6.51 -10.24
N GLN A 27 16.50 6.43 -11.21
CA GLN A 27 16.77 5.99 -12.58
C GLN A 27 17.37 7.08 -13.49
N LYS A 28 17.54 8.31 -12.99
CA LYS A 28 17.95 9.49 -13.77
C LYS A 28 16.98 9.81 -14.92
N LEU A 29 15.72 9.42 -14.78
CA LEU A 29 14.66 9.79 -15.71
C LEU A 29 14.12 11.20 -15.41
N GLU A 30 14.21 11.59 -14.15
CA GLU A 30 13.86 12.91 -13.65
C GLU A 30 14.98 13.48 -12.80
N ALA A 31 15.07 14.80 -12.75
CA ALA A 31 15.97 15.50 -11.85
C ALA A 31 15.28 15.71 -10.48
N PRO A 32 16.00 15.77 -9.35
CA PRO A 32 15.40 15.92 -8.02
C PRO A 32 14.47 17.14 -7.88
N GLU A 33 14.73 18.20 -8.64
CA GLU A 33 13.95 19.45 -8.69
C GLU A 33 12.51 19.23 -9.16
N ILE A 34 12.20 18.06 -9.73
CA ILE A 34 10.82 17.69 -10.10
C ILE A 34 9.90 17.68 -8.88
N ILE A 35 10.41 17.33 -7.70
CA ILE A 35 9.61 17.26 -6.47
C ILE A 35 9.10 18.65 -6.11
N ASP A 36 9.99 19.65 -6.11
CA ASP A 36 9.64 21.04 -5.81
C ASP A 36 8.65 21.58 -6.84
N GLN A 37 8.83 21.24 -8.11
CA GLN A 37 7.91 21.64 -9.18
C GLN A 37 6.53 21.00 -9.02
N LEU A 38 6.44 19.73 -8.61
CA LEU A 38 5.16 19.04 -8.41
C LEU A 38 4.43 19.49 -7.13
N LEU A 39 5.17 19.98 -6.13
CA LEU A 39 4.60 20.56 -4.91
C LEU A 39 4.15 22.02 -5.10
N ASP A 40 4.56 22.68 -6.18
CA ASP A 40 4.07 24.00 -6.58
C ASP A 40 2.64 23.90 -7.16
N VAL A 41 1.66 24.10 -6.30
CA VAL A 41 0.22 24.00 -6.63
C VAL A 41 -0.22 25.05 -7.64
N GLU A 42 0.41 26.23 -7.64
CA GLU A 42 0.06 27.32 -8.57
C GLU A 42 0.44 26.95 -10.00
N LYS A 43 1.63 26.37 -10.20
CA LYS A 43 2.08 25.92 -11.53
C LYS A 43 1.50 24.56 -11.93
N ASN A 44 1.34 23.67 -10.97
CA ASN A 44 0.93 22.28 -11.16
C ASN A 44 -0.28 21.92 -10.28
N PRO A 45 -1.48 22.50 -10.56
CA PRO A 45 -2.68 22.28 -9.75
C PRO A 45 -3.20 20.83 -9.76
N ARG A 46 -2.69 19.98 -10.66
CA ARG A 46 -3.11 18.58 -10.77
C ARG A 46 -1.92 17.67 -10.99
N LYS A 47 -2.01 16.50 -10.37
CA LYS A 47 -1.04 15.40 -10.47
C LYS A 47 -0.90 14.94 -11.93
N PRO A 48 0.33 14.84 -12.48
CA PRO A 48 0.56 14.19 -13.77
C PRO A 48 0.25 12.69 -13.74
N GLN A 49 -0.04 12.10 -14.90
CA GLN A 49 -0.34 10.67 -14.99
C GLN A 49 0.94 9.82 -14.88
N TYR A 50 1.05 9.02 -13.82
CA TYR A 50 2.10 8.02 -13.66
C TYR A 50 1.62 6.84 -12.83
N SER A 51 2.18 5.65 -13.11
CA SER A 51 1.94 4.44 -12.32
C SER A 51 2.47 4.58 -10.91
N MET A 52 1.83 3.92 -9.95
CA MET A 52 2.32 3.87 -8.57
C MET A 52 3.44 2.83 -8.46
N ALA A 53 4.25 2.92 -7.42
CA ALA A 53 5.14 1.83 -7.07
C ALA A 53 4.31 0.60 -6.66
N VAL A 54 4.82 -0.62 -6.88
CA VAL A 54 4.21 -1.87 -6.41
C VAL A 54 4.03 -1.88 -4.88
N ASP A 55 3.08 -2.66 -4.37
CA ASP A 55 2.69 -2.69 -2.95
C ASP A 55 3.52 -3.63 -2.10
N TYR A 56 3.96 -4.76 -2.63
CA TYR A 56 4.66 -5.78 -1.84
C TYR A 56 5.89 -5.27 -1.02
N PRO A 57 6.63 -4.21 -1.42
CA PRO A 57 7.71 -3.66 -0.60
C PRO A 57 7.22 -2.69 0.50
N LEU A 58 5.95 -2.30 0.51
CA LEU A 58 5.37 -1.40 1.49
C LEU A 58 5.02 -2.18 2.75
N VAL A 59 5.79 -1.95 3.83
CA VAL A 59 5.62 -2.63 5.11
C VAL A 59 5.29 -1.60 6.18
N LEU A 60 4.16 -1.80 6.88
CA LEU A 60 3.88 -1.09 8.13
C LEU A 60 4.80 -1.66 9.21
N TYR A 61 5.84 -0.89 9.56
CA TYR A 61 6.89 -1.38 10.46
C TYR A 61 6.56 -1.11 11.93
N ASP A 62 6.04 0.07 12.24
CA ASP A 62 5.81 0.51 13.62
C ASP A 62 4.63 1.48 13.67
N CYS A 63 3.89 1.46 14.78
CA CYS A 63 2.75 2.31 15.06
C CYS A 63 2.93 2.95 16.43
N HIS A 64 2.99 4.28 16.47
CA HIS A 64 3.14 5.02 17.72
C HIS A 64 1.78 5.23 18.41
N PHE A 65 1.72 4.87 19.70
CA PHE A 65 0.55 5.09 20.55
C PHE A 65 0.99 5.69 21.88
N GLU A 66 0.42 6.84 22.24
CA GLU A 66 0.67 7.48 23.54
C GLU A 66 -0.08 6.74 24.67
N GLY A 67 0.57 6.61 25.83
CA GLY A 67 -0.04 6.01 27.02
C GLY A 67 -0.22 4.49 26.99
N VAL A 68 0.33 3.81 25.98
CA VAL A 68 0.28 2.34 25.87
C VAL A 68 1.63 1.75 26.24
N ASN A 69 1.63 0.84 27.22
CA ASN A 69 2.80 0.04 27.58
C ASN A 69 2.68 -1.35 26.97
N TRP A 70 3.37 -1.57 25.86
CA TRP A 70 3.48 -2.89 25.24
C TRP A 70 4.19 -3.85 26.19
N ARG A 71 3.63 -5.06 26.33
CA ARG A 71 4.23 -6.15 27.10
C ARG A 71 4.66 -7.22 26.12
N ASN A 72 5.92 -7.60 26.20
CA ASN A 72 6.44 -8.72 25.44
C ASN A 72 6.73 -9.87 26.39
N GLU A 73 6.39 -11.07 25.96
CA GLU A 73 6.70 -12.30 26.67
C GLU A 73 7.80 -13.03 25.90
N THR A 74 8.83 -13.51 26.61
CA THR A 74 10.03 -14.08 26.00
C THR A 74 9.74 -15.32 25.15
N GLU A 75 8.77 -16.15 25.55
CA GLU A 75 8.34 -17.32 24.77
C GLU A 75 7.75 -16.90 23.42
N GLU A 76 6.90 -15.87 23.40
CA GLU A 76 6.28 -15.33 22.19
C GLU A 76 7.32 -14.65 21.29
N GLU A 77 8.25 -13.87 21.86
CA GLU A 77 9.36 -13.27 21.11
C GLU A 77 10.22 -14.34 20.43
N ASN A 78 10.57 -15.41 21.16
CA ASN A 78 11.31 -16.54 20.61
C ASN A 78 10.52 -17.27 19.51
N HIS A 79 9.22 -17.44 19.68
CA HIS A 79 8.36 -18.06 18.67
C HIS A 79 8.34 -17.23 17.37
N VAL A 80 8.11 -15.92 17.48
CA VAL A 80 8.13 -14.99 16.34
C VAL A 80 9.51 -14.99 15.67
N LEU A 81 10.59 -14.92 16.45
CA LEU A 81 11.96 -14.93 15.93
C LEU A 81 12.26 -16.22 15.16
N ASN A 82 11.87 -17.37 15.69
CA ASN A 82 12.04 -18.66 15.01
C ASN A 82 11.23 -18.73 13.71
N SER A 83 10.00 -18.22 13.71
CA SER A 83 9.18 -18.11 12.49
C SER A 83 9.85 -17.21 11.45
N LEU A 84 10.37 -16.05 11.84
CA LEU A 84 11.09 -15.14 10.95
C LEU A 84 12.36 -15.78 10.38
N HIS A 85 13.12 -16.52 11.20
CA HIS A 85 14.30 -17.27 10.73
C HIS A 85 13.91 -18.32 9.68
N GLN A 86 12.84 -19.08 9.91
CA GLN A 86 12.36 -20.06 8.93
C GLN A 86 11.98 -19.39 7.60
N HIS A 87 11.23 -18.29 7.64
CA HIS A 87 10.87 -17.53 6.44
C HIS A 87 12.10 -16.97 5.72
N TRP A 88 13.08 -16.45 6.47
CA TRP A 88 14.33 -15.95 5.91
C TRP A 88 15.09 -17.05 5.17
N VAL A 89 15.27 -18.24 5.77
CA VAL A 89 15.95 -19.37 5.14
C VAL A 89 15.22 -19.78 3.85
N GLN A 90 13.89 -19.92 3.91
CA GLN A 90 13.10 -20.29 2.72
C GLN A 90 13.26 -19.27 1.58
N ASN A 91 13.20 -17.98 1.89
CA ASN A 91 13.35 -16.92 0.89
C ASN A 91 14.77 -16.84 0.34
N ALA A 92 15.79 -17.05 1.17
CA ALA A 92 17.18 -17.10 0.75
C ALA A 92 17.42 -18.26 -0.24
N VAL A 93 16.92 -19.47 0.07
CA VAL A 93 17.00 -20.64 -0.84
C VAL A 93 16.27 -20.37 -2.15
N LYS A 94 15.02 -19.89 -2.09
CA LYS A 94 14.24 -19.54 -3.29
C LYS A 94 14.98 -18.52 -4.17
N THR A 95 15.58 -17.50 -3.56
CA THR A 95 16.38 -16.47 -4.26
C THR A 95 17.58 -17.08 -4.97
N GLN A 96 18.32 -17.98 -4.30
CA GLN A 96 19.49 -18.64 -4.90
C GLN A 96 19.12 -19.58 -6.05
N VAL A 97 18.04 -20.34 -5.90
CA VAL A 97 17.52 -21.20 -6.98
C VAL A 97 17.18 -20.36 -8.21
N LEU A 98 16.44 -19.27 -8.05
CA LEU A 98 16.09 -18.37 -9.15
C LEU A 98 17.34 -17.75 -9.79
N LEU A 99 18.31 -17.32 -8.99
CA LEU A 99 19.56 -16.76 -9.49
C LEU A 99 20.35 -17.79 -10.33
N GLY A 100 20.44 -19.04 -9.87
CA GLY A 100 21.07 -20.13 -10.61
C GLY A 100 20.37 -20.42 -11.94
N MET A 101 19.04 -20.40 -11.96
CA MET A 101 18.24 -20.57 -13.18
C MET A 101 18.49 -19.45 -14.19
N ILE A 102 18.50 -18.18 -13.74
CA ILE A 102 18.78 -17.02 -14.60
C ILE A 102 20.18 -17.14 -15.22
N GLN A 103 21.19 -17.48 -14.40
CA GLN A 103 22.56 -17.66 -14.89
C GLN A 103 22.69 -18.81 -15.89
N GLY A 104 21.93 -19.90 -15.71
CA GLY A 104 21.86 -21.00 -16.66
C GLY A 104 21.37 -20.53 -18.03
N LEU A 105 20.30 -19.74 -18.07
CA LEU A 105 19.73 -19.19 -19.29
C LEU A 105 20.62 -18.16 -19.99
N GLN A 106 21.38 -17.36 -19.24
CA GLN A 106 22.31 -16.39 -19.83
C GLN A 106 23.49 -17.08 -20.54
N LYS A 107 23.97 -18.20 -20.00
CA LYS A 107 25.09 -18.97 -20.58
C LYS A 107 24.72 -19.68 -21.88
N THR A 108 23.45 -20.04 -22.09
CA THR A 108 22.97 -20.69 -23.31
C THR A 108 22.70 -19.72 -24.46
N ASN A 109 22.84 -18.40 -24.24
CA ASN A 109 22.59 -17.38 -25.23
C ASN A 109 23.93 -16.78 -25.76
N PRO A 110 24.48 -17.27 -26.89
CA PRO A 110 25.86 -16.99 -27.33
C PRO A 110 26.13 -15.55 -27.83
N GLY A 111 25.17 -14.63 -27.69
CA GLY A 111 25.29 -13.24 -28.16
C GLY A 111 25.93 -12.24 -27.18
N VAL A 112 26.25 -12.64 -25.94
CA VAL A 112 26.85 -11.75 -24.93
C VAL A 112 28.31 -12.18 -24.68
N PRO A 113 29.31 -11.35 -25.03
CA PRO A 113 30.72 -11.74 -24.92
C PRO A 113 31.13 -11.84 -23.45
N CYS A 114 31.31 -13.07 -22.97
CA CYS A 114 31.73 -13.37 -21.61
C CYS A 114 33.26 -13.23 -21.52
N LYS A 115 33.76 -12.05 -21.13
CA LYS A 115 35.16 -11.88 -20.73
C LYS A 115 35.33 -12.26 -19.26
N ASN A 116 35.85 -13.46 -19.06
CA ASN A 116 36.75 -13.93 -18.00
C ASN A 116 36.35 -13.66 -16.52
N HIS A 117 36.07 -14.78 -15.86
CA HIS A 117 36.53 -15.17 -14.52
C HIS A 117 36.03 -14.40 -13.27
N CYS A 118 35.03 -15.02 -12.63
CA CYS A 118 34.72 -15.06 -11.17
C CYS A 118 34.45 -13.76 -10.39
N LYS A 119 34.95 -12.59 -10.81
CA LYS A 119 34.62 -11.28 -10.18
C LYS A 119 33.53 -10.49 -10.91
N THR A 120 33.18 -10.92 -12.12
CA THR A 120 32.21 -10.27 -13.03
C THR A 120 30.74 -10.62 -12.75
N VAL A 121 30.48 -11.53 -11.80
CA VAL A 121 29.13 -12.05 -11.50
C VAL A 121 28.27 -11.02 -10.77
N PHE A 122 28.84 -10.26 -9.84
CA PHE A 122 28.11 -9.20 -9.15
C PHE A 122 27.74 -8.07 -10.13
N VAL A 123 28.62 -7.80 -11.11
CA VAL A 123 28.45 -6.73 -12.09
C VAL A 123 27.38 -7.06 -13.13
N SER A 124 27.27 -8.31 -13.60
CA SER A 124 26.24 -8.71 -14.58
C SER A 124 24.84 -8.73 -13.97
N VAL A 125 24.69 -9.18 -12.72
CA VAL A 125 23.43 -9.09 -11.97
C VAL A 125 23.06 -7.61 -11.76
N PHE A 126 24.02 -6.75 -11.44
CA PHE A 126 23.80 -5.31 -11.28
C PHE A 126 23.41 -4.60 -12.58
N LEU A 127 23.92 -5.06 -13.73
CA LEU A 127 23.56 -4.50 -15.04
C LEU A 127 22.18 -4.98 -15.51
N GLU A 128 21.76 -6.21 -15.21
CA GLU A 128 20.35 -6.61 -15.36
C GLU A 128 19.42 -5.93 -14.35
N MET A 129 19.96 -5.44 -13.23
CA MET A 129 19.22 -4.69 -12.22
C MET A 129 18.77 -3.30 -12.69
N THR A 130 19.32 -2.78 -13.80
CA THR A 130 18.70 -1.61 -14.46
C THR A 130 17.31 -1.95 -15.03
N SER A 131 17.02 -3.24 -15.28
CA SER A 131 15.68 -3.75 -15.62
C SER A 131 14.85 -4.09 -14.39
N LEU A 132 15.45 -4.48 -13.25
CA LEU A 132 14.72 -4.75 -11.98
C LEU A 132 13.83 -3.58 -11.53
N HIS A 133 14.21 -2.35 -11.89
CA HIS A 133 13.47 -1.14 -11.52
C HIS A 133 12.10 -0.98 -12.21
N CYS A 134 11.85 -1.63 -13.36
CA CYS A 134 10.50 -1.62 -13.95
C CYS A 134 9.52 -2.51 -13.18
N TRP A 135 10.02 -3.50 -12.43
CA TRP A 135 9.21 -4.40 -11.61
C TRP A 135 8.78 -3.78 -10.28
N LEU A 136 9.34 -2.62 -9.93
CA LEU A 136 8.93 -1.83 -8.78
C LEU A 136 7.81 -0.83 -9.09
N MET A 137 7.34 -0.80 -10.34
CA MET A 137 6.25 0.06 -10.81
C MET A 137 5.05 -0.79 -11.22
N GLU A 138 3.83 -0.34 -10.93
CA GLU A 138 2.62 -1.02 -11.37
C GLU A 138 2.35 -0.86 -12.88
N GLY A 139 1.75 -1.89 -13.47
CA GLY A 139 1.21 -1.85 -14.82
C GLY A 139 2.25 -2.06 -15.94
N SER A 140 1.81 -1.82 -17.18
CA SER A 140 2.64 -2.01 -18.36
C SER A 140 3.52 -0.78 -18.63
N ARG A 141 4.79 -1.04 -18.92
CA ARG A 141 5.78 0.02 -19.21
C ARG A 141 5.51 0.64 -20.58
N GLN A 142 5.51 1.98 -20.64
CA GLN A 142 5.61 2.70 -21.91
C GLN A 142 7.02 2.47 -22.51
N ARG A 143 7.08 2.02 -23.76
CA ARG A 143 8.36 1.69 -24.44
C ARG A 143 9.32 2.88 -24.49
N LYS A 144 8.78 4.09 -24.60
CA LYS A 144 9.54 5.35 -24.56
C LYS A 144 9.13 6.11 -23.30
N TYR A 145 10.13 6.58 -22.56
CA TYR A 145 9.90 7.41 -21.40
C TYR A 145 9.44 8.81 -21.82
N GLN A 146 8.43 9.34 -21.11
CA GLN A 146 7.99 10.73 -21.21
C GLN A 146 8.20 11.40 -19.84
N PRO A 147 8.84 12.58 -19.77
CA PRO A 147 8.98 13.34 -18.52
C PRO A 147 7.63 13.63 -17.88
N LEU A 148 7.57 13.67 -16.55
CA LEU A 148 6.34 13.75 -15.75
C LEU A 148 5.53 15.01 -16.06
N LEU A 149 6.18 16.16 -16.22
CA LEU A 149 5.48 17.43 -16.48
C LEU A 149 4.84 17.49 -17.88
N ASP A 150 5.35 16.71 -18.83
CA ASP A 150 4.82 16.64 -20.19
C ASP A 150 3.59 15.72 -20.31
N ARG A 151 3.28 14.96 -19.25
CA ARG A 151 2.20 13.97 -19.26
C ARG A 151 0.84 14.64 -19.07
N PRO A 152 -0.25 14.03 -19.58
CA PRO A 152 -1.59 14.47 -19.23
C PRO A 152 -1.78 14.43 -17.71
N ARG A 153 -2.47 15.45 -17.18
CA ARG A 153 -2.81 15.54 -15.76
C ARG A 153 -4.08 14.72 -15.47
N CYS A 154 -4.19 14.19 -14.26
CA CYS A 154 -5.40 13.50 -13.82
C CYS A 154 -6.62 14.42 -13.86
N GLU A 155 -7.81 13.82 -14.01
CA GLU A 155 -9.08 14.54 -13.86
C GLU A 155 -9.23 15.13 -12.45
N SER A 156 -10.00 16.21 -12.33
CA SER A 156 -10.27 16.82 -11.03
C SER A 156 -11.21 15.95 -10.21
N LEU A 157 -11.18 16.12 -8.88
CA LEU A 157 -12.07 15.37 -7.99
C LEU A 157 -13.54 15.68 -8.31
N GLU A 158 -13.84 16.94 -8.58
CA GLU A 158 -15.18 17.45 -8.93
C GLU A 158 -15.69 16.78 -10.21
N SER A 159 -14.82 16.69 -11.23
CA SER A 159 -15.14 16.01 -12.50
C SER A 159 -15.46 14.54 -12.27
N ARG A 160 -14.69 13.88 -11.41
CA ARG A 160 -14.86 12.46 -11.07
C ARG A 160 -16.13 12.23 -10.25
N ILE A 161 -16.44 13.11 -9.30
CA ILE A 161 -17.69 13.09 -8.52
C ILE A 161 -18.89 13.24 -9.46
N GLN A 162 -18.89 14.27 -10.33
CA GLN A 162 -19.96 14.49 -11.31
C GLN A 162 -20.17 13.28 -12.23
N HIS A 163 -19.08 12.64 -12.67
CA HIS A 163 -19.18 11.40 -13.45
C HIS A 163 -19.90 10.28 -12.67
N PHE A 164 -19.61 10.10 -11.38
CA PHE A 164 -20.28 9.08 -10.55
C PHE A 164 -21.72 9.44 -10.17
N VAL A 165 -22.03 10.72 -9.97
CA VAL A 165 -23.40 11.23 -9.76
C VAL A 165 -24.24 10.99 -11.02
N LYS A 166 -23.72 11.34 -12.21
CA LYS A 166 -24.39 11.07 -13.50
C LYS A 166 -24.66 9.58 -13.73
N ARG A 167 -23.77 8.72 -13.23
CA ARG A 167 -23.93 7.25 -13.26
C ARG A 167 -24.88 6.72 -12.18
N GLY A 168 -25.43 7.59 -11.33
CA GLY A 168 -26.33 7.23 -10.23
C GLY A 168 -25.67 6.40 -9.13
N ARG A 169 -24.33 6.46 -8.99
CA ARG A 169 -23.56 5.72 -7.97
C ARG A 169 -23.33 6.53 -6.69
N LEU A 170 -23.48 7.85 -6.77
CA LEU A 170 -23.45 8.79 -5.65
C LEU A 170 -24.74 9.60 -5.67
N GLU A 171 -25.31 9.83 -4.49
CA GLU A 171 -26.43 10.74 -4.28
C GLU A 171 -25.89 12.05 -3.71
N GLN A 172 -26.47 13.17 -4.14
CA GLN A 172 -26.17 14.51 -3.64
C GLN A 172 -27.26 14.85 -2.63
N GLU A 173 -26.91 14.92 -1.35
CA GLU A 173 -27.80 15.49 -0.33
C GLU A 173 -27.42 16.97 -0.16
N GLU A 174 -28.40 17.85 -0.36
CA GLU A 174 -28.28 19.26 0.01
C GLU A 174 -28.41 19.34 1.54
N GLY A 175 -27.39 19.86 2.21
CA GLY A 175 -27.45 20.06 3.66
C GLY A 175 -28.61 21.00 4.03
N GLU A 176 -29.45 20.59 4.97
CA GLU A 176 -30.33 21.54 5.65
C GLU A 176 -29.45 22.59 6.34
N ASN A 177 -29.70 23.86 6.02
CA ASN A 177 -29.05 25.08 6.52
C ASN A 177 -27.88 25.62 5.68
N GLY A 178 -28.11 26.07 4.44
CA GLY A 178 -27.47 27.25 3.81
C GLY A 178 -25.94 27.35 3.74
N GLU A 179 -25.20 26.39 4.26
CA GLU A 179 -23.75 26.23 4.22
C GLU A 179 -23.44 25.08 3.26
N GLU A 180 -22.51 25.33 2.37
CA GLU A 180 -22.19 24.51 1.20
C GLU A 180 -21.43 23.23 1.59
N THR A 181 -22.02 22.38 2.43
CA THR A 181 -21.52 21.03 2.70
C THR A 181 -22.37 20.02 1.93
N THR A 182 -22.11 19.89 0.62
CA THR A 182 -22.68 18.80 -0.17
C THR A 182 -22.05 17.48 0.27
N VAL A 183 -22.83 16.63 0.94
CA VAL A 183 -22.36 15.30 1.36
C VAL A 183 -22.72 14.28 0.28
N PHE A 184 -21.70 13.66 -0.31
CA PHE A 184 -21.89 12.60 -1.31
C PHE A 184 -21.87 11.23 -0.64
N ARG A 185 -23.00 10.51 -0.67
CA ARG A 185 -23.11 9.16 -0.08
C ARG A 185 -23.18 8.10 -1.17
N GLY A 186 -22.42 7.02 -1.00
CA GLY A 186 -22.56 5.82 -1.83
C GLY A 186 -23.88 5.12 -1.53
N LYS A 187 -24.58 4.65 -2.58
CA LYS A 187 -25.82 3.88 -2.41
C LYS A 187 -25.58 2.65 -1.52
N ARG A 188 -26.18 2.63 -0.32
CA ARG A 188 -26.29 1.41 0.49
C ARG A 188 -27.33 0.48 -0.15
N SER A 189 -26.97 -0.80 -0.32
CA SER A 189 -27.93 -1.85 -0.70
C SER A 189 -29.07 -1.89 0.32
N LYS A 190 -30.33 -1.90 -0.14
CA LYS A 190 -31.55 -1.98 0.68
C LYS A 190 -31.78 -3.40 1.26
N HIS A 191 -30.76 -4.01 1.87
CA HIS A 191 -30.90 -5.27 2.61
C HIS A 191 -30.16 -5.18 3.95
N SER A 192 -30.59 -4.30 4.85
CA SER A 192 -30.16 -4.38 6.27
C SER A 192 -31.05 -3.56 7.22
N HIS A 193 -32.37 -3.75 7.22
CA HIS A 193 -33.22 -3.34 8.35
C HIS A 193 -34.46 -4.23 8.40
N LEU A 194 -34.41 -5.34 9.16
CA LEU A 194 -35.58 -6.02 9.75
C LEU A 194 -35.16 -7.18 10.69
N THR A 195 -34.30 -6.89 11.67
CA THR A 195 -34.20 -7.57 12.98
C THR A 195 -33.24 -6.66 13.77
N THR A 196 -33.67 -5.89 14.76
CA THR A 196 -33.95 -6.35 16.11
C THR A 196 -34.58 -5.18 16.88
N THR A 197 -35.91 -5.19 17.05
CA THR A 197 -36.58 -4.39 18.08
C THR A 197 -37.77 -5.20 18.55
N ASN A 198 -37.56 -6.07 19.54
CA ASN A 198 -38.56 -6.61 20.48
C ASN A 198 -37.88 -7.71 21.31
N GLN A 199 -37.12 -7.30 22.34
CA GLN A 199 -36.81 -8.16 23.51
C GLN A 199 -36.00 -7.40 24.58
N ILE A 200 -36.43 -6.20 24.98
CA ILE A 200 -36.02 -5.63 26.28
C ILE A 200 -37.18 -4.79 26.82
N GLN A 201 -38.12 -5.43 27.54
CA GLN A 201 -38.96 -4.80 28.56
C GLN A 201 -39.75 -5.86 29.33
N GLU A 202 -39.23 -6.27 30.48
CA GLU A 202 -39.94 -6.68 31.71
C GLU A 202 -38.85 -7.13 32.71
N GLN A 203 -38.19 -6.16 33.34
CA GLN A 203 -38.44 -5.71 34.72
C GLN A 203 -38.22 -6.78 35.80
N ASN A 204 -37.06 -6.62 36.46
CA ASN A 204 -36.79 -6.94 37.86
C ASN A 204 -38.00 -6.68 38.76
N HIS A 205 -38.29 -7.58 39.71
CA HIS A 205 -38.68 -7.26 41.10
C HIS A 205 -38.58 -8.53 41.99
N GLY A 206 -37.98 -8.40 43.19
CA GLY A 206 -38.32 -9.23 44.35
C GLY A 206 -37.25 -10.19 44.88
N ALA A 207 -36.45 -9.72 45.84
CA ALA A 207 -35.66 -10.56 46.75
C ALA A 207 -36.53 -11.22 47.83
N LYS A 208 -36.25 -12.47 48.23
CA LYS A 208 -36.02 -12.92 49.64
C LYS A 208 -36.10 -14.46 49.86
N THR A 209 -35.05 -14.96 50.52
CA THR A 209 -34.93 -16.05 51.53
C THR A 209 -35.17 -17.54 51.23
N GLU A 210 -34.24 -18.31 51.82
CA GLU A 210 -34.34 -19.65 52.45
C GLU A 210 -33.88 -20.91 51.71
N VAL A 211 -32.92 -21.56 52.37
CA VAL A 211 -32.30 -22.90 52.19
C VAL A 211 -33.03 -23.82 53.19
N PRO A 212 -33.38 -25.10 52.89
CA PRO A 212 -32.44 -26.22 53.12
C PRO A 212 -32.58 -27.51 52.27
N ILE A 213 -31.42 -28.17 52.06
CA ILE A 213 -31.04 -29.58 52.32
C ILE A 213 -32.09 -30.66 51.90
N THR A 214 -31.78 -31.62 51.02
CA THR A 214 -31.14 -32.93 51.38
C THR A 214 -30.50 -33.66 50.19
N LYS A 215 -29.30 -34.22 50.46
CA LYS A 215 -28.61 -35.33 49.77
C LYS A 215 -29.23 -36.69 50.15
N PRO A 216 -28.83 -37.85 49.58
CA PRO A 216 -27.70 -38.12 48.68
C PRO A 216 -28.04 -38.32 47.21
#